data_AF-A0A1G3UDK7-F1
#
_entry.id   AF-A0A1G3UDK7-F1
#
_cell.length_a   1.000
_cell.length_b   1.000
_cell.length_c   1.000
_cell.angle_alpha   90.00
_cell.angle_beta   90.00
_cell.angle_gamma   90.00
#
_symmetry.space_group_name_H-M   'P 1'
#
loop_
_entity.id
_entity.type
_entity.pdbx_description
1 polymer ?
#
loop_
_entity_poly.entity_id
_entity_poly.type
_entity_poly.pdbx_seq_one_letter_code
_entity_poly.pdbx_strand_id
1 'polypeptide(L)'
;MKYILLTALLFFSACSVKNYEQTQTKIITIKSPKIKYSDAGYLRNSGKILELELFIAGKSIEKITVNHLICTSEGCMSKSGFNKDYLHVSYPDDTMQNMLLSHVIYDGKNLTKTADGFEQHVKNEDVDIVYKVDARSVYFKDRKNGIIFKIKDTDE
;
A
#
# COMPACT_ATOMS: atom_id res chain seq x y z
N MET A 1 -30.89 -5.95 49.15
CA MET A 1 -30.73 -4.78 48.23
C MET A 1 -29.30 -4.23 48.12
N LYS A 2 -28.28 -4.80 48.80
CA LYS A 2 -26.89 -4.28 48.76
C LYS A 2 -26.04 -4.78 47.58
N TYR A 3 -26.39 -5.93 46.99
CA TYR A 3 -25.63 -6.58 45.90
C TYR A 3 -26.13 -6.24 44.48
N ILE A 4 -27.30 -5.60 44.36
CA ILE A 4 -27.89 -5.19 43.07
C ILE A 4 -27.12 -4.00 42.48
N LEU A 5 -26.60 -3.11 43.34
CA LEU A 5 -25.76 -1.99 42.89
C LEU A 5 -24.39 -2.46 42.38
N LEU A 6 -23.85 -3.54 42.97
CA LEU A 6 -22.53 -4.08 42.61
C LEU A 6 -22.56 -4.83 41.26
N THR A 7 -23.68 -5.46 40.93
CA THR A 7 -23.89 -6.14 39.65
C THR A 7 -24.11 -5.16 38.52
N ALA A 8 -24.78 -4.02 38.75
CA ALA A 8 -24.97 -2.98 37.75
C ALA A 8 -23.64 -2.31 37.31
N LEU A 9 -22.65 -2.18 38.20
CA LEU A 9 -21.34 -1.60 37.85
C LEU A 9 -20.49 -2.50 36.92
N LEU A 10 -20.70 -3.82 36.93
CA LEU A 10 -19.94 -4.75 36.08
C LEU A 10 -20.41 -4.77 34.62
N PHE A 11 -21.63 -4.29 34.33
CA PHE A 11 -22.14 -4.24 32.95
C PHE A 11 -21.66 -3.03 32.14
N PHE A 12 -21.09 -2.00 32.78
CA PHE A 12 -20.61 -0.80 32.09
C PHE A 12 -19.13 -0.83 31.68
N SER A 13 -18.36 -1.87 32.02
CA SER A 13 -16.94 -1.98 31.66
C SER A 13 -16.66 -2.73 30.35
N ALA A 14 -17.67 -3.09 29.57
CA ALA A 14 -17.53 -3.99 28.40
C ALA A 14 -17.37 -3.28 27.04
N CYS A 15 -17.21 -1.95 26.98
CA CYS A 15 -16.94 -1.27 25.71
C CYS A 15 -15.46 -1.41 25.32
N SER A 16 -15.12 -2.50 24.63
CA SER A 16 -13.87 -2.62 23.90
C SER A 16 -13.98 -1.80 22.61
N VAL A 17 -13.30 -0.65 22.56
CA VAL A 17 -13.20 0.15 21.34
C VAL A 17 -12.24 -0.58 20.40
N LYS A 18 -12.78 -1.40 19.48
CA LYS A 18 -11.99 -1.92 18.37
C LYS A 18 -11.64 -0.72 17.48
N ASN A 19 -10.36 -0.36 17.42
CA ASN A 19 -9.87 0.57 16.41
C ASN A 19 -10.20 -0.03 15.05
N TYR A 20 -11.13 0.59 14.33
CA TYR A 20 -11.57 0.14 13.02
C TYR A 20 -10.46 0.43 12.02
N GLU A 21 -9.75 -0.61 11.56
CA GLU A 21 -8.81 -0.46 10.45
C GLU A 21 -9.59 -0.11 9.18
N GLN A 22 -9.30 1.04 8.58
CA GLN A 22 -9.92 1.44 7.32
C GLN A 22 -9.44 0.49 6.22
N THR A 23 -10.28 -0.48 5.88
CA THR A 23 -10.08 -1.38 4.74
C THR A 23 -10.71 -0.72 3.51
N GLN A 24 -9.90 -0.45 2.50
CA GLN A 24 -10.33 0.14 1.24
C GLN A 24 -10.24 -0.89 0.12
N THR A 25 -11.35 -1.15 -0.55
CA THR A 25 -11.37 -1.95 -1.79
C THR A 25 -10.88 -1.09 -2.95
N LYS A 26 -9.86 -1.55 -3.66
CA LYS A 26 -9.24 -0.85 -4.79
C LYS A 26 -9.13 -1.76 -6.00
N ILE A 27 -9.09 -1.19 -7.19
CA ILE A 27 -8.62 -1.90 -8.38
C ILE A 27 -7.10 -1.75 -8.43
N ILE A 28 -6.40 -2.88 -8.38
CA ILE A 28 -4.94 -2.92 -8.30
C ILE A 28 -4.38 -3.54 -9.58
N THR A 29 -3.41 -2.88 -10.21
CA THR A 29 -2.63 -3.46 -11.31
C THR A 29 -1.16 -3.48 -10.93
N ILE A 30 -0.55 -4.66 -10.91
CA ILE A 30 0.88 -4.84 -10.67
C ILE A 30 1.46 -5.65 -11.82
N LYS A 31 2.50 -5.10 -12.43
CA LYS A 31 3.40 -5.83 -13.32
C LYS A 31 4.82 -5.62 -12.80
N SER A 32 5.38 -6.68 -12.26
CA SER A 32 6.76 -6.71 -11.75
C SER A 32 7.37 -8.11 -11.97
N PRO A 33 8.65 -8.34 -11.64
CA PRO A 33 9.31 -9.64 -11.86
C PRO A 33 8.57 -10.81 -11.21
N LYS A 34 8.16 -10.66 -9.95
CA LYS A 34 7.49 -11.71 -9.17
C LYS A 34 5.96 -11.61 -9.15
N ILE A 35 5.38 -10.45 -9.46
CA ILE A 35 3.92 -10.25 -9.34
C ILE A 35 3.34 -9.77 -10.68
N LYS A 36 2.36 -10.51 -11.18
CA LYS A 36 1.51 -10.11 -12.32
C LYS A 36 0.05 -10.20 -11.87
N TYR A 37 -0.57 -9.04 -11.71
CA TYR A 37 -1.88 -8.93 -11.11
C TYR A 37 -2.67 -7.77 -11.71
N SER A 38 -3.97 -7.96 -11.91
CA SER A 38 -4.88 -6.90 -12.36
C SER A 38 -6.31 -7.23 -11.97
N ASP A 39 -6.67 -7.00 -10.72
CA ASP A 39 -8.01 -7.27 -10.18
C ASP A 39 -8.25 -6.45 -8.89
N ALA A 40 -9.38 -6.66 -8.21
CA ALA A 40 -9.72 -6.03 -6.95
C ALA A 40 -8.80 -6.49 -5.80
N GLY A 41 -8.29 -5.56 -5.00
CA GLY A 41 -7.51 -5.85 -3.80
C GLY A 41 -7.97 -5.00 -2.62
N TYR A 42 -7.51 -5.35 -1.43
CA TYR A 42 -7.79 -4.60 -0.21
C TYR A 42 -6.52 -3.92 0.28
N LEU A 43 -6.60 -2.61 0.50
CA LEU A 43 -5.56 -1.82 1.14
C LEU A 43 -6.01 -1.46 2.55
N ARG A 44 -5.21 -1.82 3.56
CA ARG A 44 -5.44 -1.49 4.96
C ARG A 44 -4.28 -0.65 5.49
N ASN A 45 -4.60 0.38 6.25
CA ASN A 45 -3.62 1.22 6.93
C ASN A 45 -4.02 1.39 8.39
N SER A 46 -3.20 0.86 9.30
CA SER A 46 -3.38 1.01 10.75
C SER A 46 -2.37 1.99 11.39
N GLY A 47 -1.77 2.86 10.57
CA GLY A 47 -0.78 3.86 10.95
C GLY A 47 0.64 3.31 11.09
N LYS A 48 0.81 2.12 11.67
CA LYS A 48 2.13 1.46 11.80
C LYS A 48 2.37 0.39 10.75
N ILE A 49 1.31 -0.16 10.18
CA ILE A 49 1.34 -1.28 9.25
C ILE A 49 0.48 -0.91 8.06
N LEU A 50 1.04 -1.11 6.86
CA LEU A 50 0.29 -1.10 5.61
C LEU A 50 0.16 -2.52 5.12
N GLU A 51 -1.01 -2.86 4.61
CA GLU A 51 -1.28 -4.18 4.09
C GLU A 51 -2.01 -4.08 2.77
N LEU A 52 -1.44 -4.68 1.73
CA LEU A 52 -2.06 -4.89 0.44
C LEU A 52 -2.35 -6.38 0.27
N GLU A 53 -3.62 -6.73 0.16
CA GLU A 53 -4.07 -8.10 -0.04
C GLU A 53 -4.71 -8.24 -1.42
N LEU A 54 -4.17 -9.16 -2.24
CA LEU A 54 -4.59 -9.38 -3.63
C LEU A 54 -5.50 -10.61 -3.71
N PHE A 55 -6.63 -10.46 -4.39
CA PHE A 55 -7.67 -11.49 -4.48
C PHE A 55 -7.98 -11.88 -5.93
N ILE A 56 -8.11 -13.18 -6.18
CA ILE A 56 -8.66 -13.70 -7.44
C ILE A 56 -9.76 -14.70 -7.10
N ALA A 57 -10.95 -14.50 -7.66
CA ALA A 57 -12.12 -15.38 -7.48
C ALA A 57 -12.38 -15.74 -5.99
N GLY A 58 -12.29 -14.76 -5.10
CA GLY A 58 -12.53 -14.91 -3.66
C GLY A 58 -11.39 -15.56 -2.86
N LYS A 59 -10.24 -15.86 -3.49
CA LYS A 59 -9.05 -16.37 -2.80
C LYS A 59 -7.97 -15.30 -2.69
N SER A 60 -7.41 -15.14 -1.49
CA SER A 60 -6.21 -14.33 -1.26
C SER A 60 -5.02 -15.04 -1.89
N ILE A 61 -4.39 -14.42 -2.88
CA ILE A 61 -3.28 -15.01 -3.65
C ILE A 61 -1.92 -14.44 -3.24
N GLU A 62 -1.89 -13.23 -2.68
CA GLU A 62 -0.68 -12.57 -2.20
C GLU A 62 -1.06 -11.55 -1.15
N LYS A 63 -0.23 -11.45 -0.11
CA LYS A 63 -0.42 -10.51 0.99
C LYS A 63 0.90 -9.81 1.26
N ILE A 64 0.95 -8.54 0.92
CA ILE A 64 2.12 -7.69 1.12
C ILE A 64 1.89 -6.82 2.34
N THR A 65 2.66 -7.04 3.39
CA THR A 65 2.63 -6.24 4.62
C THR A 65 3.89 -5.41 4.72
N VAL A 66 3.75 -4.10 4.88
CA VAL A 66 4.86 -3.14 4.97
C VAL A 66 4.88 -2.49 6.35
N ASN A 67 6.02 -2.63 7.03
CA ASN A 67 6.36 -1.94 8.28
C ASN A 67 7.86 -1.57 8.27
N HIS A 68 8.63 -2.01 9.26
CA HIS A 68 10.09 -2.00 9.19
C HIS A 68 10.64 -2.92 8.10
N LEU A 69 9.99 -4.07 7.88
CA LEU A 69 10.25 -5.03 6.81
C LEU A 69 9.09 -5.04 5.80
N ILE A 70 9.30 -5.73 4.68
CA ILE A 70 8.22 -6.08 3.75
C ILE A 70 8.05 -7.59 3.82
N CYS A 71 6.85 -8.04 4.18
CA CYS A 71 6.47 -9.44 4.23
C CYS A 71 5.55 -9.77 3.07
N THR A 72 5.78 -10.92 2.46
CA THR A 72 4.98 -11.53 1.39
C THR A 72 4.55 -12.92 1.83
N SER A 73 3.79 -13.62 0.99
CA SER A 73 3.50 -15.04 1.19
C SER A 73 4.76 -15.92 1.31
N GLU A 74 5.89 -15.50 0.72
CA GLU A 74 7.19 -16.21 0.75
C GLU A 74 8.05 -15.89 1.98
N GLY A 75 7.63 -14.94 2.83
CA GLY A 75 8.38 -14.50 4.01
C GLY A 75 8.71 -13.01 4.01
N CYS A 76 9.50 -12.59 5.00
CA CYS A 76 9.84 -11.18 5.25
C CYS A 76 11.27 -10.84 4.83
N MET A 77 11.47 -9.65 4.28
CA MET A 77 12.75 -9.13 3.83
C MET A 77 12.89 -7.64 4.11
N SER A 78 14.12 -7.12 4.01
CA SER A 78 14.34 -5.68 4.04
C SER A 78 13.62 -5.00 2.88
N LYS A 79 13.38 -3.70 3.01
CA LYS A 79 12.80 -2.88 1.94
C LYS A 79 13.63 -2.90 0.66
N SER A 80 14.95 -2.75 0.77
CA SER A 80 15.91 -2.93 -0.33
C SER A 80 15.87 -4.34 -0.94
N GLY A 81 15.74 -5.38 -0.11
CA GLY A 81 15.61 -6.77 -0.57
C GLY A 81 14.34 -6.98 -1.39
N PHE A 82 13.22 -6.40 -0.93
CA PHE A 82 11.97 -6.40 -1.69
C PHE A 82 12.14 -5.68 -3.03
N ASN A 83 12.78 -4.51 -3.06
CA ASN A 83 13.02 -3.80 -4.31
C ASN A 83 13.84 -4.64 -5.30
N LYS A 84 14.90 -5.31 -4.82
CA LYS A 84 15.72 -6.20 -5.62
C LYS A 84 14.91 -7.36 -6.24
N ASP A 85 14.05 -8.00 -5.46
CA ASP A 85 13.37 -9.23 -5.87
C ASP A 85 12.03 -8.98 -6.59
N TYR A 86 11.31 -7.92 -6.20
CA TYR A 86 9.93 -7.64 -6.61
C TYR A 86 9.78 -6.38 -7.45
N LEU A 87 10.75 -5.46 -7.46
CA LEU A 87 10.70 -4.23 -8.24
C LEU A 87 11.99 -4.05 -9.05
N HIS A 88 12.82 -3.08 -8.71
CA HIS A 88 14.17 -2.93 -9.26
C HIS A 88 15.15 -2.50 -8.15
N VAL A 89 16.39 -2.99 -8.20
CA VAL A 89 17.41 -2.80 -7.15
C VAL A 89 17.82 -1.34 -6.94
N SER A 90 17.69 -0.48 -7.95
CA SER A 90 18.03 0.95 -7.87
C SER A 90 16.96 1.82 -7.21
N TYR A 91 15.83 1.24 -6.80
CA TYR A 91 14.75 2.00 -6.17
C TYR A 91 15.07 2.29 -4.70
N PRO A 92 14.79 3.50 -4.20
CA PRO A 92 14.86 3.81 -2.77
C PRO A 92 14.01 2.83 -1.94
N ASP A 93 14.50 2.46 -0.77
CA ASP A 93 13.88 1.46 0.12
C ASP A 93 12.37 1.69 0.33
N ASP A 94 11.95 2.93 0.53
CA ASP A 94 10.57 3.30 0.82
C ASP A 94 9.64 3.33 -0.41
N THR A 95 10.11 2.99 -1.61
CA THR A 95 9.33 3.07 -2.86
C THR A 95 7.97 2.37 -2.79
N MET A 96 7.93 1.09 -2.35
CA MET A 96 6.66 0.37 -2.20
C MET A 96 5.74 1.04 -1.18
N GLN A 97 6.29 1.46 -0.04
CA GLN A 97 5.52 2.15 1.01
C GLN A 97 4.91 3.45 0.49
N ASN A 98 5.69 4.26 -0.23
CA ASN A 98 5.25 5.54 -0.75
C ASN A 98 4.19 5.38 -1.84
N MET A 99 4.30 4.36 -2.70
CA MET A 99 3.25 4.04 -3.67
C MET A 99 1.93 3.66 -2.98
N LEU A 100 1.97 2.86 -1.91
CA LEU A 100 0.77 2.47 -1.14
C LEU A 100 0.15 3.64 -0.37
N LEU A 101 0.98 4.59 0.09
CA LEU A 101 0.54 5.78 0.82
C LEU A 101 0.19 6.97 -0.08
N SER A 102 0.36 6.85 -1.39
CA SER A 102 0.24 7.99 -2.32
C SER A 102 1.21 9.13 -1.99
N HIS A 103 2.35 8.83 -1.40
CA HIS A 103 3.40 9.78 -1.06
C HIS A 103 4.37 9.98 -2.23
N VAL A 104 5.12 11.08 -2.19
CA VAL A 104 6.22 11.33 -3.15
C VAL A 104 7.28 10.24 -3.06
N ILE A 105 7.95 9.98 -4.18
CA ILE A 105 9.08 9.05 -4.28
C ILE A 105 10.37 9.82 -4.55
N TYR A 106 11.55 9.19 -4.37
CA TYR A 106 12.85 9.79 -4.66
C TYR A 106 13.01 11.19 -4.04
N ASP A 107 12.65 11.34 -2.77
CA ASP A 107 12.74 12.59 -2.01
C ASP A 107 12.06 13.79 -2.73
N GLY A 108 11.00 13.54 -3.48
CA GLY A 108 10.26 14.59 -4.20
C GLY A 108 10.93 15.09 -5.47
N LYS A 109 11.90 14.36 -6.03
CA LYS A 109 12.58 14.74 -7.28
C LYS A 109 11.59 15.00 -8.42
N ASN A 110 11.76 16.13 -9.11
CA ASN A 110 10.97 16.56 -10.27
C ASN A 110 9.45 16.58 -10.01
N LEU A 111 9.05 16.95 -8.79
CA LEU A 111 7.66 17.08 -8.38
C LEU A 111 6.98 18.29 -9.04
N THR A 112 5.84 18.03 -9.69
CA THR A 112 4.91 19.04 -10.17
C THR A 112 3.58 18.84 -9.45
N LYS A 113 3.12 19.84 -8.70
CA LYS A 113 1.80 19.77 -8.04
C LYS A 113 0.69 19.96 -9.06
N THR A 114 -0.41 19.23 -8.90
CA THR A 114 -1.66 19.42 -9.66
C THR A 114 -2.72 19.99 -8.73
N ALA A 115 -3.95 20.18 -9.23
CA ALA A 115 -5.06 20.67 -8.41
C ALA A 115 -5.47 19.69 -7.30
N ASP A 116 -5.27 18.39 -7.52
CA ASP A 116 -5.77 17.28 -6.72
C ASP A 116 -4.68 16.26 -6.33
N GLY A 117 -3.41 16.58 -6.55
CA GLY A 117 -2.30 15.67 -6.29
C GLY A 117 -0.97 16.16 -6.86
N PHE A 118 -0.23 15.26 -7.52
CA PHE A 118 1.09 15.58 -8.07
C PHE A 118 1.55 14.58 -9.14
N GLU A 119 2.53 15.02 -9.93
CA GLU A 119 3.29 14.19 -10.87
C GLU A 119 4.79 14.28 -10.58
N GLN A 120 5.52 13.18 -10.76
CA GLN A 120 6.97 13.12 -10.72
C GLN A 120 7.51 12.36 -11.92
N HIS A 121 8.47 12.97 -12.61
CA HIS A 121 9.18 12.35 -13.72
C HIS A 121 10.64 12.12 -13.31
N VAL A 122 10.98 10.89 -12.90
CA VAL A 122 12.33 10.54 -12.43
C VAL A 122 13.04 9.76 -13.53
N LYS A 123 14.07 10.36 -14.11
CA LYS A 123 14.88 9.75 -15.17
C LYS A 123 16.37 9.86 -14.84
N ASN A 124 17.08 8.73 -14.91
CA ASN A 124 18.53 8.65 -14.76
C ASN A 124 19.07 7.42 -15.53
N GLU A 125 20.28 6.99 -15.20
CA GLU A 125 20.92 5.82 -15.82
C GLU A 125 20.22 4.50 -15.51
N ASP A 126 19.42 4.40 -14.44
CA ASP A 126 18.78 3.17 -14.00
C ASP A 126 17.27 3.14 -14.28
N VAL A 127 16.60 4.29 -14.33
CA VAL A 127 15.13 4.38 -14.34
C VAL A 127 14.58 5.41 -15.32
N ASP A 128 13.36 5.15 -15.82
CA ASP A 128 12.54 6.12 -16.55
C ASP A 128 11.09 6.05 -16.02
N ILE A 129 10.86 6.74 -14.90
CA ILE A 129 9.64 6.66 -14.11
C ILE A 129 8.72 7.84 -14.42
N VAL A 130 7.46 7.52 -14.72
CA VAL A 130 6.33 8.42 -14.55
C VAL A 130 5.54 7.99 -13.34
N TYR A 131 5.41 8.89 -12.38
CA TYR A 131 4.61 8.69 -11.19
C TYR A 131 3.56 9.80 -11.11
N LYS A 132 2.30 9.43 -10.93
CA LYS A 132 1.17 10.34 -10.83
C LYS A 132 0.29 9.91 -9.67
N VAL A 133 -0.10 10.88 -8.87
CA VAL A 133 -1.03 10.69 -7.76
C VAL A 133 -2.10 11.76 -7.91
N ASP A 134 -3.35 11.33 -7.85
CA ASP A 134 -4.52 12.19 -7.76
C ASP A 134 -5.40 11.74 -6.59
N ALA A 135 -6.57 12.37 -6.40
CA ALA A 135 -7.44 12.08 -5.26
C ALA A 135 -7.94 10.62 -5.19
N ARG A 136 -7.92 9.88 -6.31
CA ARG A 136 -8.54 8.56 -6.46
C ARG A 136 -7.62 7.51 -7.07
N SER A 137 -6.42 7.90 -7.47
CA SER A 137 -5.51 7.01 -8.16
C SER A 137 -4.04 7.25 -7.86
N VAL A 138 -3.31 6.14 -7.87
CA VAL A 138 -1.85 6.11 -7.89
C VAL A 138 -1.46 5.40 -9.17
N TYR A 139 -0.58 6.01 -9.95
CA TYR A 139 -0.02 5.45 -11.17
C TYR A 139 1.51 5.56 -11.13
N PHE A 140 2.18 4.43 -11.08
CA PHE A 140 3.62 4.31 -11.22
C PHE A 140 3.93 3.47 -12.45
N LYS A 141 4.78 4.00 -13.33
CA LYS A 141 5.32 3.25 -14.47
C LYS A 141 6.79 3.57 -14.66
N ASP A 142 7.62 2.55 -14.46
CA ASP A 142 9.00 2.56 -14.95
C ASP A 142 9.05 1.94 -16.34
N ARG A 143 9.27 2.78 -17.34
CA ARG A 143 9.31 2.38 -18.74
C ARG A 143 10.57 1.57 -19.04
N LYS A 144 11.67 1.87 -18.35
CA LYS A 144 12.97 1.22 -18.57
C LYS A 144 12.98 -0.20 -18.02
N ASN A 145 12.46 -0.37 -16.81
CA ASN A 145 12.44 -1.66 -16.12
C ASN A 145 11.13 -2.45 -16.31
N GLY A 146 10.17 -1.90 -17.05
CA GLY A 146 8.92 -2.57 -17.39
C GLY A 146 7.97 -2.77 -16.20
N ILE A 147 8.17 -2.00 -15.11
CA ILE A 147 7.38 -2.05 -13.88
C ILE A 147 6.15 -1.17 -14.02
N ILE A 148 4.98 -1.70 -13.65
CA ILE A 148 3.73 -0.95 -13.57
C ILE A 148 3.09 -1.24 -12.23
N PHE A 149 2.69 -0.19 -11.53
CA PHE A 149 1.89 -0.29 -10.32
C PHE A 149 0.76 0.74 -10.40
N LYS A 150 -0.48 0.29 -10.20
CA LYS A 150 -1.66 1.15 -10.21
C LYS A 150 -2.56 0.81 -9.04
N ILE A 151 -3.07 1.83 -8.37
CA ILE A 151 -4.17 1.76 -7.42
C ILE A 151 -5.25 2.69 -7.94
N LYS A 152 -6.49 2.22 -7.98
CA LYS A 152 -7.66 3.06 -8.27
C LYS A 152 -8.77 2.76 -7.28
N ASP A 153 -9.53 3.77 -6.93
CA ASP A 153 -10.79 3.59 -6.22
C ASP A 153 -11.77 2.77 -7.05
N THR A 154 -12.68 2.07 -6.35
CA THR A 154 -13.71 1.24 -6.99
C THR A 154 -14.95 2.04 -7.40
N ASP A 155 -15.10 3.25 -6.87
CA ASP A 155 -16.22 4.16 -7.15
C ASP A 155 -15.79 5.30 -8.10
N GLU A 156 -16.58 5.54 -9.15
CA GLU A 156 -16.41 6.62 -10.15
C GLU A 156 -16.80 8.02 -9.67
#